data_AF-A0A4W5LFI2-F1
#
_entry.id   AF-A0A4W5LFI2-F1
#
_cell.length_a   1.000
_cell.length_b   1.000
_cell.length_c   1.000
_cell.angle_alpha   90.00
_cell.angle_beta   90.00
_cell.angle_gamma   90.00
#
_symmetry.space_group_name_H-M   'P 1'
#
loop_
_entity.id
_entity.type
_entity.pdbx_description
1 polymer ?
#
loop_
_entity_poly.entity_id
_entity_poly.type
_entity_poly.pdbx_seq_one_letter_code
_entity_poly.pdbx_strand_id
1 'polypeptide(L)'
;MRDEKLASLVGMVQALSRGFLMRREFSKMMERRESIYAIQYNVRSFMNVKTWPWMKLYFKIKPLLQSAETEKELANMKENYEKMKTDLAKALSTKKQMEEKLVSLTQEKNDLSLQVASVSKQLPLYGHIYIHMNTHTYKHICG
;
A
#
# COMPACT_ATOMS: atom_id res chain seq x y z
N MET A 1 -67.08 24.06 21.96
CA MET A 1 -67.02 22.76 21.24
C MET A 1 -65.76 22.61 20.39
N ARG A 2 -65.58 23.30 19.25
CA ARG A 2 -64.37 23.14 18.39
C ARG A 2 -63.08 23.61 19.08
N ASP A 3 -63.09 24.83 19.59
CA ASP A 3 -61.87 25.46 20.11
C ASP A 3 -61.37 24.82 21.41
N GLU A 4 -62.29 24.32 22.25
CA GLU A 4 -61.93 23.56 23.46
C GLU A 4 -61.22 22.24 23.12
N LYS A 5 -61.70 21.54 22.09
CA LYS A 5 -61.04 20.30 21.60
C LYS A 5 -59.69 20.61 20.97
N LEU A 6 -59.57 21.72 20.23
CA LEU A 6 -58.30 22.15 19.65
C LEU A 6 -57.30 22.54 20.74
N ALA A 7 -57.72 23.31 21.75
CA ALA A 7 -56.88 23.69 22.88
C ALA A 7 -56.37 22.47 23.65
N SER A 8 -57.23 21.46 23.87
CA SER A 8 -56.83 20.19 24.50
C SER A 8 -55.78 19.45 23.67
N LEU A 9 -55.98 19.33 22.36
CA LEU A 9 -55.03 18.64 21.47
C LEU A 9 -53.67 19.36 21.42
N VAL A 10 -53.69 20.68 21.26
CA VAL A 10 -52.48 21.50 21.26
C VAL A 10 -51.75 21.41 22.60
N GLY A 11 -52.47 21.44 23.72
CA GLY A 11 -51.91 21.25 25.05
C GLY A 11 -51.18 19.92 25.20
N MET A 12 -51.78 18.83 24.72
CA MET A 12 -51.14 17.50 24.74
C MET A 12 -49.87 17.45 23.90
N VAL A 13 -49.90 17.97 22.67
CA VAL A 13 -48.73 18.00 21.80
C VAL A 13 -47.60 18.82 22.44
N GLN A 14 -47.91 20.00 22.96
CA GLN A 14 -46.92 20.85 23.61
C GLN A 14 -46.31 20.20 24.86
N ALA A 15 -47.12 19.52 25.68
CA ALA A 15 -46.64 18.80 26.85
C ALA A 15 -45.66 17.67 26.47
N LEU A 16 -46.01 16.89 25.43
CA LEU A 16 -45.15 15.83 24.91
C LEU A 16 -43.83 16.39 24.35
N SER A 17 -43.89 17.46 23.54
CA SER A 17 -42.69 18.10 22.98
C SER A 17 -41.76 18.64 24.07
N ARG A 18 -42.29 19.36 25.07
CA ARG A 18 -41.48 19.86 26.20
C ARG A 18 -40.89 18.72 27.02
N GLY A 19 -41.66 17.68 27.31
CA GLY A 19 -41.18 16.50 28.03
C GLY A 19 -40.06 15.76 27.30
N PHE A 20 -40.16 15.62 25.97
CA PHE A 20 -39.12 15.02 25.14
C PHE A 20 -37.80 15.82 25.20
N LEU A 21 -37.87 17.16 25.04
CA LEU A 21 -36.70 18.03 25.10
C LEU A 21 -36.03 18.00 26.48
N MET A 22 -36.82 18.09 27.55
CA MET A 22 -36.28 18.12 28.91
C MET A 22 -35.64 16.79 29.31
N ARG A 23 -36.20 15.64 28.92
CA ARG A 23 -35.57 14.33 29.19
C ARG A 23 -34.21 14.22 28.51
N ARG A 24 -34.09 14.69 27.27
CA ARG A 24 -32.81 14.66 26.54
C ARG A 24 -31.78 15.60 27.16
N GLU A 25 -32.17 16.79 27.61
CA GLU A 25 -31.24 17.67 28.31
C GLU A 25 -30.86 17.11 29.68
N PHE A 26 -31.81 16.50 30.41
CA PHE A 26 -31.53 15.83 31.68
C PHE A 26 -30.50 14.71 31.54
N SER A 27 -30.58 13.88 30.50
CA SER A 27 -29.55 12.88 30.20
C SER A 27 -28.16 13.51 30.06
N LYS A 28 -28.03 14.62 29.30
CA LYS A 28 -26.75 15.34 29.18
C LYS A 28 -26.29 15.92 30.52
N MET A 29 -27.19 16.44 31.35
CA MET A 29 -26.82 16.94 32.68
C MET A 29 -26.30 15.81 33.57
N MET A 30 -26.92 14.63 33.52
CA MET A 30 -26.47 13.45 34.26
C MET A 30 -25.09 12.99 33.77
N GLU A 31 -24.87 12.90 32.46
CA GLU A 31 -23.56 12.57 31.89
C GLU A 31 -22.46 13.55 32.34
N ARG A 32 -22.76 14.85 32.35
CA ARG A 32 -21.85 15.89 32.86
C ARG A 32 -21.56 15.67 34.35
N ARG A 33 -22.58 15.40 35.16
CA ARG A 33 -22.44 15.16 36.60
C ARG A 33 -21.55 13.96 36.89
N GLU A 34 -21.77 12.85 36.21
CA GLU A 34 -20.96 11.63 36.36
C GLU A 34 -19.51 11.87 35.92
N SER A 35 -19.31 12.58 34.81
CA SER A 35 -17.98 12.96 34.34
C SER A 35 -17.24 13.83 35.37
N ILE A 36 -17.92 14.82 35.96
CA ILE A 36 -17.35 15.67 37.01
C ILE A 36 -16.94 14.84 38.22
N TYR A 37 -17.82 13.93 38.68
CA TYR A 37 -17.53 13.07 39.81
C TYR A 37 -16.33 12.16 39.56
N ALA A 38 -16.27 11.54 38.38
CA ALA A 38 -15.15 10.71 37.97
C ALA A 38 -13.83 11.50 37.95
N ILE A 39 -13.81 12.70 37.37
CA ILE A 39 -12.61 13.55 37.33
C ILE A 39 -12.18 13.94 38.75
N GLN A 40 -13.11 14.44 39.57
CA GLN A 40 -12.80 14.86 40.94
C GLN A 40 -12.25 13.72 41.79
N TYR A 41 -12.87 12.54 41.69
CA TYR A 41 -12.43 11.34 42.40
C TYR A 41 -11.03 10.92 41.96
N ASN A 42 -10.77 10.85 40.65
CA ASN A 42 -9.47 10.49 40.11
C ASN A 42 -8.37 11.49 40.49
N VAL A 43 -8.65 12.79 40.45
CA VAL A 43 -7.69 13.82 40.88
C VAL A 43 -7.35 13.64 42.36
N ARG A 44 -8.35 13.43 43.23
CA ARG A 44 -8.09 13.22 44.66
C ARG A 44 -7.28 11.95 44.91
N SER A 45 -7.63 10.85 44.24
CA SER A 45 -6.89 9.59 44.30
C SER A 45 -5.44 9.76 43.84
N PHE A 46 -5.23 10.45 42.71
CA PHE A 46 -3.91 10.75 42.18
C PHE A 46 -3.07 11.60 43.15
N MET A 47 -3.65 12.62 43.77
CA MET A 47 -2.96 13.46 44.75
C MET A 47 -2.47 12.66 45.97
N ASN A 48 -3.21 11.62 46.38
CA ASN A 48 -2.81 10.74 47.48
C ASN A 48 -1.66 9.79 47.09
N VAL A 49 -1.63 9.32 45.84
CA VAL A 49 -0.65 8.32 45.37
C VAL A 49 0.60 8.95 44.76
N LYS A 50 0.54 10.17 44.20
CA LYS A 50 1.66 10.79 43.46
C LYS A 50 2.94 10.96 44.29
N THR A 51 2.82 11.06 45.61
CA THR A 51 3.97 11.24 46.52
C THR A 51 4.55 9.91 47.01
N TRP A 52 3.84 8.79 46.80
CA TRP A 52 4.27 7.47 47.26
C TRP A 52 5.57 7.04 46.56
N PRO A 53 6.52 6.42 47.29
CA PRO A 53 7.81 6.00 46.73
C PRO A 53 7.67 5.10 45.49
N TRP A 54 6.74 4.14 45.51
CA TRP A 54 6.48 3.25 44.39
C TRP A 54 5.98 3.98 43.13
N MET A 55 5.10 4.96 43.29
CA MET A 55 4.60 5.75 42.15
C MET A 55 5.70 6.64 41.55
N LYS A 56 6.56 7.22 42.39
CA LYS A 56 7.74 7.98 41.94
C LYS A 56 8.73 7.10 41.18
N LEU A 57 8.97 5.86 41.64
CA LEU A 57 9.82 4.90 40.94
C LEU A 57 9.24 4.57 39.56
N TYR A 58 7.94 4.26 39.49
CA TYR A 58 7.24 3.99 38.23
C TYR A 58 7.38 5.15 37.23
N PHE A 59 7.18 6.39 37.66
CA PHE A 59 7.33 7.57 36.79
C PHE A 59 8.75 7.79 36.27
N LYS A 60 9.79 7.37 37.02
CA LYS A 60 11.18 7.42 36.55
C LYS A 60 11.52 6.29 35.59
N ILE A 61 10.99 5.08 35.81
CA ILE A 61 11.30 3.90 34.99
C ILE A 61 10.55 3.93 33.65
N LYS A 62 9.27 4.34 33.64
CA LYS A 62 8.42 4.33 32.44
C LYS A 62 9.04 5.01 31.20
N PRO A 63 9.57 6.25 31.27
CA PRO A 63 10.19 6.88 30.09
C PRO A 63 11.47 6.17 29.62
N LEU A 64 12.21 5.54 30.54
CA LEU A 64 13.42 4.77 30.19
C LEU A 64 13.07 3.50 29.40
N LEU A 65 11.94 2.86 29.71
CA LEU A 65 11.45 1.72 28.93
C LEU A 65 11.07 2.12 27.49
N GLN A 66 10.42 3.27 27.33
CA GLN A 66 10.07 3.78 26.01
C GLN A 66 11.32 4.15 25.19
N SER A 67 12.31 4.80 25.82
CA SER A 67 13.61 5.08 25.17
C SER A 67 14.29 3.78 24.72
N ALA A 68 14.33 2.77 25.60
CA ALA A 68 14.93 1.47 25.29
C ALA A 68 14.20 0.75 24.14
N GLU A 69 12.87 0.86 24.07
CA GLU A 69 12.08 0.31 22.97
C GLU A 69 12.37 1.03 21.64
N THR A 70 12.42 2.36 21.65
CA THR A 70 12.76 3.15 20.45
C THR A 70 14.19 2.91 19.96
N GLU A 71 15.15 2.69 20.86
CA GLU A 71 16.52 2.34 20.50
C GLU A 71 16.60 0.97 19.84
N LYS A 72 15.84 -0.02 20.33
CA LYS A 72 15.75 -1.35 19.73
C LYS A 72 15.10 -1.31 18.34
N GLU A 73 14.03 -0.53 18.18
CA GLU A 73 13.40 -0.31 16.88
C GLU A 73 14.35 0.36 15.89
N LEU A 74 15.11 1.37 16.35
CA LEU A 74 16.11 2.06 15.52
C LEU A 74 17.24 1.11 15.10
N ALA A 75 17.70 0.23 15.99
CA ALA A 75 18.71 -0.79 15.67
C ALA A 75 18.20 -1.75 14.59
N ASN A 76 16.99 -2.27 14.73
CA ASN A 76 16.35 -3.13 13.73
C ASN A 76 16.17 -2.41 12.39
N MET A 77 15.77 -1.13 12.42
CA MET A 77 15.60 -0.33 11.20
C MET A 77 16.93 -0.11 10.48
N LYS A 78 18.01 0.16 11.21
CA LYS A 78 19.36 0.27 10.64
C LYS A 78 19.83 -1.04 10.00
N GLU A 79 19.59 -2.18 10.65
CA GLU A 79 19.95 -3.49 10.09
C GLU A 79 19.17 -3.77 8.78
N ASN A 80 17.87 -3.51 8.78
CA ASN A 80 17.03 -3.67 7.59
C ASN A 80 17.45 -2.74 6.46
N TYR A 81 17.82 -1.51 6.79
CA TYR A 81 18.32 -0.53 5.82
C TYR A 81 19.61 -1.01 5.14
N GLU A 82 20.58 -1.50 5.91
CA GLU A 82 21.84 -2.01 5.35
C GLU A 82 21.59 -3.26 4.49
N LYS A 83 20.75 -4.20 4.93
CA LYS A 83 20.33 -5.34 4.11
C LYS A 83 19.72 -4.90 2.79
N MET A 84 18.73 -4.00 2.83
CA MET A 84 18.06 -3.48 1.64
C MET A 84 19.03 -2.77 0.69
N LYS A 85 20.00 -2.03 1.22
CA LYS A 85 21.04 -1.37 0.43
C LYS A 85 21.93 -2.39 -0.29
N THR A 86 22.33 -3.47 0.38
CA THR A 86 23.12 -4.55 -0.24
C THR A 86 22.33 -5.30 -1.32
N ASP A 87 21.05 -5.56 -1.08
CA ASP A 87 20.19 -6.26 -2.04
C ASP A 87 19.89 -5.38 -3.25
N LEU A 88 19.69 -4.08 -3.05
CA LEU A 88 19.55 -3.11 -4.14
C LEU A 88 20.81 -3.07 -5.01
N ALA A 89 22.00 -3.04 -4.40
CA ALA A 89 23.26 -3.05 -5.14
C ALA A 89 23.42 -4.33 -5.98
N LYS A 90 23.07 -5.50 -5.43
CA LYS A 90 23.04 -6.77 -6.17
C LYS A 90 22.04 -6.74 -7.32
N ALA A 91 20.81 -6.28 -7.07
CA ALA A 91 19.76 -6.20 -8.09
C ALA A 91 20.14 -5.27 -9.25
N LEU A 92 20.77 -4.12 -8.96
CA LEU A 92 21.26 -3.20 -9.98
C LEU A 92 22.39 -3.82 -10.82
N SER A 93 23.30 -4.57 -10.19
CA SER A 93 24.35 -5.31 -10.91
C SER A 93 23.77 -6.38 -11.83
N THR A 94 22.83 -7.18 -11.33
CA THR A 94 22.13 -8.20 -12.12
C THR A 94 21.34 -7.58 -13.27
N LYS A 95 20.63 -6.47 -13.03
CA LYS A 95 19.91 -5.73 -14.07
C LYS A 95 20.86 -5.33 -15.20
N LYS A 96 22.01 -4.73 -14.87
CA LYS A 96 23.01 -4.30 -15.85
C LYS A 96 23.53 -5.48 -16.69
N GLN A 97 23.85 -6.60 -16.05
CA GLN A 97 24.29 -7.82 -16.76
C GLN A 97 23.22 -8.37 -17.70
N MET A 98 21.94 -8.31 -17.30
CA MET A 98 20.83 -8.78 -18.14
C MET A 98 20.55 -7.82 -19.31
N GLU A 99 20.69 -6.51 -19.11
CA GLU A 99 20.61 -5.51 -20.18
C GLU A 99 21.71 -5.71 -21.23
N GLU A 100 22.96 -5.96 -20.81
CA GLU A 100 24.07 -6.26 -21.71
C GLU A 100 23.82 -7.53 -22.54
N LYS A 101 23.32 -8.60 -21.90
CA LYS A 101 22.94 -9.84 -22.61
C LYS A 101 21.79 -9.63 -23.59
N LEU A 102 20.82 -8.78 -23.25
CA LEU A 102 19.69 -8.48 -24.13
C LEU A 102 20.16 -7.80 -25.42
N VAL A 103 21.12 -6.88 -25.33
CA VAL A 103 21.71 -6.21 -26.50
C VAL A 103 22.42 -7.23 -27.40
N SER A 104 23.25 -8.11 -26.82
CA SER A 104 23.93 -9.18 -27.57
C SER A 104 22.96 -10.12 -28.27
N LEU A 105 21.93 -10.63 -27.57
CA LEU A 105 20.93 -11.52 -28.16
C LEU A 105 20.10 -10.84 -29.25
N THR A 106 19.82 -9.53 -29.11
CA THR A 106 19.12 -8.76 -30.14
C THR A 106 19.95 -8.64 -31.40
N GLN A 107 21.27 -8.42 -31.26
CA GLN A 107 22.19 -8.39 -32.39
C GLN A 107 22.27 -9.75 -33.09
N GLU A 108 22.47 -10.84 -32.34
CA GLU A 108 22.51 -12.20 -32.89
C GLU A 108 21.22 -12.56 -33.63
N LYS A 109 20.05 -12.20 -33.06
CA LYS A 109 18.75 -12.40 -33.71
C LYS A 109 18.66 -11.64 -35.03
N ASN A 110 19.11 -10.39 -35.09
CA ASN A 110 19.07 -9.57 -36.30
C ASN A 110 19.99 -10.16 -37.39
N ASP A 111 21.20 -10.58 -37.01
CA ASP A 111 22.17 -11.19 -37.92
C ASP A 111 21.64 -12.52 -38.49
N LEU A 112 21.06 -13.38 -37.64
CA LEU A 112 20.39 -14.60 -38.08
C LEU A 112 19.19 -14.31 -38.99
N SER A 113 18.38 -13.29 -38.69
CA SER A 113 17.25 -12.91 -39.54
C SER A 113 17.71 -12.42 -40.92
N LEU A 114 18.85 -11.72 -40.99
CA LEU A 114 19.45 -11.29 -42.25
C LEU A 114 20.00 -12.49 -43.04
N GLN A 115 20.64 -13.45 -42.37
CA GLN A 115 21.11 -14.70 -42.99
C GLN A 115 19.94 -15.54 -43.53
N VAL A 116 18.85 -15.67 -42.78
CA VAL A 116 17.64 -16.37 -43.26
C VAL A 116 17.08 -15.65 -44.49
N ALA A 117 16.95 -14.32 -44.46
CA ALA A 117 16.44 -13.55 -45.59
C ALA A 117 17.33 -13.66 -46.84
N SER A 118 18.66 -13.72 -46.69
CA SER A 118 19.58 -13.89 -47.82
C SER A 118 19.48 -15.29 -48.44
N VAL A 119 19.43 -16.34 -47.61
CA VAL A 119 19.24 -17.73 -48.07
C VAL A 119 17.87 -17.91 -48.74
N SER A 120 16.80 -17.34 -48.16
CA SER A 120 15.46 -17.37 -48.78
C SER A 120 15.41 -16.66 -50.14
N LYS A 121 16.18 -15.59 -50.35
CA LYS A 121 16.30 -14.92 -51.67
C LYS A 121 17.16 -15.69 -52.66
N GLN A 122 18.17 -16.41 -52.18
CA GLN A 122 19.03 -17.25 -53.03
C GLN A 122 18.33 -18.50 -53.54
N LEU A 123 17.45 -19.13 -52.74
CA LEU A 123 16.72 -20.34 -53.12
C LEU A 123 16.00 -20.27 -54.49
N PRO A 124 15.21 -19.23 -54.81
CA PRO A 124 14.57 -19.09 -56.12
C PRO A 124 15.58 -18.80 -57.25
N LEU A 125 16.71 -18.13 -56.97
CA LEU A 125 17.77 -17.93 -57.97
C LEU A 125 18.44 -19.26 -58.33
N TYR A 126 18.74 -20.11 -57.34
CA TYR A 126 19.26 -21.46 -57.59
C TYR A 126 18.25 -22.31 -58.36
N GLY A 127 16.96 -22.24 -58.03
CA GLY A 127 15.90 -22.90 -58.80
C GLY A 127 15.82 -22.40 -60.24
N HIS A 128 15.92 -21.10 -60.47
CA HIS A 128 15.88 -20.50 -61.81
C HIS A 128 17.09 -20.90 -62.65
N ILE A 129 18.30 -20.90 -62.06
CA ILE A 129 19.52 -21.38 -62.71
C ILE A 129 19.42 -22.86 -63.06
N TYR A 130 18.88 -23.71 -62.17
CA TYR A 130 18.69 -25.14 -62.42
C TYR A 130 17.72 -25.41 -63.59
N ILE A 131 16.61 -24.66 -63.66
CA ILE A 131 15.64 -24.77 -64.77
C ILE A 131 16.24 -24.24 -66.07
N HIS A 132 16.99 -23.13 -66.02
CA HIS A 132 17.65 -22.56 -67.20
C HIS A 132 18.76 -23.47 -67.75
N MET A 133 19.55 -24.11 -66.89
CA MET A 133 20.56 -25.09 -67.31
C MET A 133 19.91 -26.35 -67.92
N ASN A 134 18.85 -26.89 -67.31
CA ASN A 134 18.13 -28.03 -67.87
C ASN A 134 17.47 -27.69 -69.21
N THR A 135 16.80 -26.54 -69.34
CA THR A 135 16.19 -26.15 -70.62
C THR A 135 17.23 -25.91 -71.72
N HIS A 136 18.42 -25.40 -71.40
CA HIS A 136 19.53 -25.30 -72.37
C HIS A 136 20.09 -26.66 -72.77
N THR A 137 20.25 -27.61 -71.83
CA THR A 137 20.72 -28.96 -72.17
C THR A 137 19.69 -29.74 -72.98
N TYR A 138 18.39 -29.64 -72.66
CA TYR A 138 17.33 -30.24 -73.50
C TYR A 138 17.28 -29.63 -74.91
N LYS A 139 17.52 -28.32 -75.07
CA LYS A 139 17.62 -27.68 -76.39
C LYS A 139 18.83 -28.12 -77.20
N HIS A 140 19.95 -28.43 -76.55
CA HIS A 140 21.18 -28.90 -77.20
C HIS A 140 21.17 -30.40 -77.54
N ILE A 141 20.31 -31.19 -76.89
CA ILE A 141 20.18 -32.65 -77.14
C ILE A 141 19.12 -32.95 -78.21
N CYS A 142 18.13 -32.06 -78.41
CA CYS A 142 17.02 -32.26 -79.36
C CYS A 142 17.14 -31.48 -80.68
N GLY A 143 18.30 -30.89 -81.01
CA GLY A 143 18.55 -30.11 -82.23
C GLY A 143 19.79 -30.55 -82.97
#